data_AF-A0A346MQ80-F1
#
_entry.id   AF-A0A346MQ80-F1
#
_cell.length_a   1.000
_cell.length_b   1.000
_cell.length_c   1.000
_cell.angle_alpha   90.00
_cell.angle_beta   90.00
_cell.angle_gamma   90.00
#
_symmetry.space_group_name_H-M   'P 1'
#
loop_
_entity.id
_entity.type
_entity.pdbx_description
1 polymer ?
#
loop_
_entity_poly.entity_id
_entity_poly.type
_entity_poly.pdbx_seq_one_letter_code
_entity_poly.pdbx_strand_id
1 'polypeptide(L)'
;AVNPWIPRVILFLALLLPICVLLFTNPAESQFRQIGEYQNVPVMTPVNHPQINNWLPSIEQCIERYVKHHAEDSLPVEVIATGGQNNQLILNYIHDS
;
A
#
# COMPACT_ATOMS: atom_id res chain seq x y z
N ALA A 1 -13.94 29.09 42.79
CA ALA A 1 -13.89 27.63 42.98
C ALA A 1 -14.12 26.96 41.62
N VAL A 2 -13.29 25.98 41.25
CA VAL A 2 -13.45 25.26 39.98
C VAL A 2 -14.64 24.31 40.11
N ASN A 3 -15.54 24.31 39.11
CA ASN A 3 -16.69 23.41 39.10
C ASN A 3 -16.20 21.94 39.07
N PRO A 4 -16.54 21.10 40.07
CA PRO A 4 -16.04 19.73 40.17
C PRO A 4 -16.50 18.81 39.01
N TRP A 5 -17.44 19.26 38.19
CA TRP A 5 -17.87 18.56 36.98
C TRP A 5 -16.89 18.64 35.82
N ILE A 6 -16.09 19.71 35.75
CA ILE A 6 -15.11 19.92 34.67
C ILE A 6 -14.12 18.75 34.54
N PRO A 7 -13.40 18.31 35.61
CA PRO A 7 -12.46 17.20 35.47
C PRO A 7 -13.13 15.87 35.12
N ARG A 8 -14.38 15.65 35.54
CA ARG A 8 -15.13 14.42 35.24
C ARG A 8 -15.50 14.33 33.77
N VAL A 9 -15.94 15.45 33.17
CA VAL A 9 -16.24 15.52 31.74
C VAL A 9 -14.97 15.33 30.91
N ILE A 10 -13.85 15.94 31.32
CA ILE A 10 -12.57 15.76 30.64
C ILE A 10 -12.13 14.29 30.66
N LEU A 11 -12.21 13.62 31.82
CA LEU A 11 -11.86 12.20 31.94
C LEU A 11 -12.76 11.32 31.07
N PHE A 12 -14.07 11.61 31.06
CA PHE A 12 -15.02 10.89 30.21
C PHE A 12 -14.70 11.06 28.73
N LEU A 13 -14.47 12.28 28.26
CA LEU A 13 -14.08 12.55 26.88
C LEU A 13 -12.75 11.90 26.51
N ALA A 14 -11.77 11.89 27.43
CA ALA A 14 -10.49 11.25 27.21
C ALA A 14 -10.61 9.73 27.01
N LEU A 15 -11.56 9.07 27.68
CA LEU A 15 -11.86 7.65 27.49
C LEU A 15 -12.74 7.39 26.26
N LEU A 16 -13.66 8.29 25.94
CA LEU A 16 -14.58 8.15 24.81
C LEU A 16 -13.86 8.34 23.46
N LEU A 17 -12.93 9.29 23.39
CA LEU A 17 -12.24 9.65 22.15
C LEU A 17 -11.54 8.48 21.45
N PRO A 18 -10.73 7.62 22.10
CA PRO A 18 -10.12 6.47 21.43
C PRO A 18 -11.16 5.47 20.90
N ILE A 19 -12.29 5.29 21.60
CA ILE A 19 -13.39 4.42 21.14
C ILE A 19 -14.00 5.00 19.86
N CYS A 20 -14.26 6.30 19.83
CA CYS A 20 -14.75 6.99 18.63
C CYS A 20 -13.78 6.86 17.46
N VAL A 21 -12.47 6.98 17.69
CA VAL A 21 -11.47 6.81 16.63
C VAL A 21 -11.54 5.41 16.03
N LEU A 22 -11.61 4.37 16.86
CA LEU A 22 -11.69 2.98 16.38
C LEU A 22 -12.98 2.68 15.61
N LEU A 23 -14.10 3.31 15.99
CA LEU A 23 -15.40 3.04 15.37
C LEU A 23 -15.67 3.89 14.12
N PHE A 24 -15.09 5.09 14.03
CA PHE A 24 -15.47 6.08 13.03
C PHE A 24 -14.33 6.50 12.11
N THR A 25 -13.10 6.03 12.32
CA THR A 25 -12.00 6.28 11.39
C THR A 25 -11.61 4.99 10.69
N ASN A 26 -11.62 5.03 9.35
CA ASN A 26 -10.93 4.02 8.56
C ASN A 26 -9.49 4.50 8.35
N PRO A 27 -8.49 3.60 8.36
CA PRO A 27 -7.15 3.97 7.95
C PRO A 27 -7.20 4.55 6.54
N ALA A 28 -6.39 5.58 6.28
CA ALA A 28 -6.29 6.14 4.95
C ALA A 28 -5.87 5.05 3.95
N GLU A 29 -6.62 4.89 2.86
CA GLU A 29 -6.27 3.92 1.83
C GLU A 29 -4.94 4.28 1.18
N SER A 30 -4.13 3.27 0.91
CA SER A 30 -2.86 3.45 0.23
C SER A 30 -3.12 3.80 -1.23
N GLN A 31 -2.61 4.96 -1.66
CA GLN A 31 -2.76 5.43 -3.04
C GLN A 31 -1.57 5.00 -3.89
N PHE A 32 -1.86 4.33 -5.00
CA PHE A 32 -0.87 3.88 -5.96
C PHE A 32 -1.09 4.54 -7.33
N ARG A 33 0.00 4.70 -8.08
CA ARG A 33 -0.01 5.11 -9.48
C ARG A 33 0.55 3.98 -10.34
N GLN A 34 -0.04 3.79 -11.50
CA GLN A 34 0.46 2.84 -12.49
C GLN A 34 1.71 3.40 -13.19
N ILE A 35 2.73 2.57 -13.34
CA ILE A 35 3.99 2.93 -14.02
C ILE A 35 4.23 2.09 -15.28
N GLY A 36 3.44 1.05 -15.51
CA GLY A 36 3.50 0.19 -16.67
C GLY A 36 2.45 -0.92 -16.60
N GLU A 37 2.37 -1.70 -17.66
CA GLU A 37 1.55 -2.90 -17.73
C GLU A 37 2.27 -3.91 -18.62
N TYR A 38 2.48 -5.12 -18.11
CA TYR A 38 3.23 -6.15 -18.80
C TYR A 38 2.51 -7.47 -18.68
N GLN A 39 2.25 -8.16 -19.79
CA GLN A 39 1.47 -9.40 -19.81
C GLN A 39 0.10 -9.27 -19.15
N ASN A 40 -0.57 -8.11 -19.34
CA ASN A 40 -1.83 -7.72 -18.68
C ASN A 40 -1.76 -7.64 -17.14
N VAL A 41 -0.56 -7.53 -16.57
CA VAL A 41 -0.34 -7.31 -15.14
C VAL A 41 0.04 -5.84 -14.93
N PRO A 42 -0.82 -5.03 -14.28
CA PRO A 42 -0.52 -3.64 -13.99
C PRO A 42 0.61 -3.55 -12.95
N VAL A 43 1.55 -2.65 -13.19
CA VAL A 43 2.64 -2.35 -12.25
C VAL A 43 2.36 -1.03 -11.56
N MET A 44 2.31 -1.10 -10.25
CA MET A 44 1.88 -0.02 -9.36
C MET A 44 3.04 0.42 -8.47
N THR A 45 3.06 1.69 -8.09
CA THR A 45 3.98 2.23 -7.08
C THR A 45 3.26 3.30 -6.25
N PRO A 46 3.60 3.53 -4.97
CA PRO A 46 2.93 4.56 -4.18
C PRO A 46 3.01 5.93 -4.87
N VAL A 47 1.93 6.72 -4.80
CA VAL A 47 1.86 8.03 -5.49
C VAL A 47 3.00 8.98 -5.13
N ASN A 48 3.55 8.88 -3.91
CA ASN A 48 4.65 9.70 -3.41
C ASN A 48 6.03 9.01 -3.54
N HIS A 49 6.10 7.82 -4.13
CA HIS A 49 7.36 7.12 -4.34
C HIS A 49 8.21 7.83 -5.41
N PRO A 50 9.55 7.92 -5.25
CA PRO A 50 10.45 8.40 -6.30
C PRO A 50 10.24 7.68 -7.64
N GLN A 51 10.63 8.32 -8.75
CA GLN A 51 10.62 7.65 -10.04
C GLN A 51 11.65 6.53 -10.08
N ILE A 52 11.29 5.41 -10.72
CA ILE A 52 12.12 4.22 -10.86
C ILE A 52 12.25 3.81 -12.33
N ASN A 53 12.24 4.79 -13.24
CA ASN A 53 12.20 4.55 -14.70
C ASN A 53 13.37 3.69 -15.18
N ASN A 54 14.55 3.83 -14.58
CA ASN A 54 15.74 3.03 -14.89
C ASN A 54 15.55 1.52 -14.60
N TRP A 55 14.57 1.16 -13.77
CA TRP A 55 14.25 -0.21 -13.41
C TRP A 55 13.18 -0.83 -14.30
N LEU A 56 12.46 -0.06 -15.12
CA LEU A 56 11.35 -0.56 -15.95
C LEU A 56 11.73 -1.77 -16.81
N PRO A 57 12.89 -1.82 -17.48
CA PRO A 57 13.29 -3.01 -18.25
C PRO A 57 13.48 -4.25 -17.38
N SER A 58 14.02 -4.08 -16.17
CA SER A 58 14.21 -5.16 -15.20
C SER A 58 12.88 -5.65 -14.62
N ILE A 59 11.93 -4.73 -14.40
CA ILE A 59 10.58 -5.02 -13.93
C ILE A 59 9.85 -5.87 -14.96
N GLU A 60 9.83 -5.41 -16.22
CA GLU A 60 9.23 -6.12 -17.34
C GLU A 60 9.76 -7.55 -17.43
N GLN A 61 11.09 -7.69 -17.47
CA GLN A 61 11.72 -9.01 -17.55
C GLN A 61 11.37 -9.92 -16.35
N CYS A 62 11.24 -9.37 -15.15
CA CYS A 62 10.88 -10.13 -13.96
C CYS A 62 9.42 -10.62 -14.04
N ILE A 63 8.50 -9.75 -14.45
CA ILE A 63 7.07 -10.07 -14.61
C ILE A 63 6.87 -11.10 -15.72
N GLU A 64 7.49 -10.92 -16.89
CA GLU A 64 7.39 -11.89 -17.98
C GLU A 64 7.86 -13.27 -17.57
N ARG A 65 8.99 -13.35 -16.85
CA ARG A 65 9.48 -14.62 -16.31
C ARG A 65 8.53 -15.20 -15.27
N TYR A 66 7.99 -14.38 -14.37
CA TYR A 66 7.07 -14.83 -13.34
C TYR A 66 5.80 -15.44 -13.94
N VAL A 67 5.14 -14.70 -14.83
CA VAL A 67 3.93 -15.12 -15.55
C VAL A 67 4.19 -16.41 -16.33
N LYS A 68 5.32 -16.52 -17.02
CA LYS A 68 5.66 -17.73 -17.78
C LYS A 68 5.84 -18.97 -16.88
N HIS A 69 6.40 -18.82 -15.69
CA HIS A 69 6.66 -19.95 -14.80
C HIS A 69 5.45 -20.32 -13.92
N HIS A 70 4.53 -19.38 -13.68
CA HIS A 70 3.33 -19.58 -12.87
C HIS A 70 2.05 -19.54 -13.73
N ALA A 71 2.16 -19.91 -15.01
CA ALA A 71 1.05 -19.84 -15.95
C ALA A 71 -0.09 -20.82 -15.63
N GLU A 72 0.22 -21.90 -14.90
CA GLU A 72 -0.77 -22.88 -14.41
C GLU A 72 -1.39 -22.46 -13.06
N ASP A 73 -0.82 -21.48 -12.39
CA ASP A 73 -1.33 -20.89 -11.15
C ASP A 73 -2.20 -19.65 -11.45
N SER A 74 -2.77 -19.04 -10.41
CA SER A 74 -3.39 -17.72 -10.56
C SER A 74 -2.36 -16.69 -11.00
N LEU A 75 -2.67 -15.93 -12.05
CA LEU A 75 -1.88 -14.77 -12.43
C LEU A 75 -2.06 -13.66 -11.39
N PRO A 76 -1.01 -12.85 -11.14
CA PRO A 76 -1.10 -11.73 -10.23
C PRO A 76 -2.07 -10.68 -10.79
N VAL A 77 -2.91 -10.12 -9.92
CA VAL A 77 -3.84 -9.03 -10.26
C VAL A 77 -3.11 -7.70 -10.41
N GLU A 78 -2.04 -7.50 -9.65
CA GLU A 78 -1.15 -6.33 -9.75
C GLU A 78 0.23 -6.64 -9.16
N VAL A 79 1.21 -5.82 -9.53
CA VAL A 79 2.56 -5.87 -8.95
C VAL A 79 2.92 -4.52 -8.35
N ILE A 80 3.23 -4.49 -7.05
CA ILE A 80 3.64 -3.27 -6.37
C ILE A 80 5.18 -3.18 -6.34
N ALA A 81 5.71 -2.19 -7.05
CA ALA A 81 7.14 -1.88 -7.13
C ALA A 81 7.55 -0.77 -6.14
N THR A 82 8.52 -1.07 -5.27
CA THR A 82 9.11 -0.12 -4.32
C THR A 82 10.63 -0.24 -4.24
N GLY A 83 11.30 0.76 -3.68
CA GLY A 83 12.77 0.79 -3.54
C GLY A 83 13.45 1.51 -4.71
N GLY A 84 14.51 0.91 -5.26
CA GLY A 84 15.25 1.41 -6.43
C GLY A 84 16.36 2.42 -6.17
N GLN A 85 16.44 2.99 -4.95
CA GLN A 85 17.47 3.97 -4.58
C GLN A 85 18.79 3.33 -4.09
N ASN A 86 18.73 2.15 -3.46
CA ASN A 86 19.90 1.43 -2.92
C ASN A 86 20.31 0.23 -3.79
N ASN A 87 20.14 0.35 -5.11
CA ASN A 87 20.33 -0.73 -6.07
C ASN A 87 19.52 -2.01 -5.77
N GLN A 88 18.46 -1.88 -4.97
CA GLN A 88 17.56 -2.95 -4.59
C GLN A 88 16.14 -2.52 -4.94
N LEU A 89 15.49 -3.33 -5.75
CA LEU A 89 14.09 -3.16 -6.12
C LEU A 89 13.29 -4.30 -5.49
N ILE A 90 12.10 -3.98 -4.99
CA ILE A 90 11.19 -4.93 -4.39
C ILE A 90 9.93 -4.98 -5.26
N LEU A 91 9.55 -6.18 -5.67
CA LEU A 91 8.32 -6.45 -6.41
C LEU A 91 7.43 -7.35 -5.55
N ASN A 92 6.27 -6.85 -5.16
CA ASN A 92 5.25 -7.62 -4.48
C ASN A 92 4.19 -8.04 -5.49
N TYR A 93 4.07 -9.33 -5.75
CA TYR A 93 3.06 -9.91 -6.63
C TYR A 93 1.79 -10.15 -5.82
N ILE A 94 0.72 -9.42 -6.14
CA ILE A 94 -0.56 -9.52 -5.45
C ILE A 94 -1.43 -10.50 -6.24
N HIS A 95 -1.99 -11.49 -5.56
CA HIS A 95 -2.91 -12.47 -6.12
C HIS A 95 -4.30 -12.25 -5.51
N ASP A 96 -5.33 -12.59 -6.26
CA ASP A 96 -6.69 -12.60 -5.71
C ASP A 96 -6.84 -13.75 -4.69
N SER A 97 -7.82 -13.63 -3.79
CA SER A 97 -8.05 -14.58 -2.68
C SER A 97 -8.88 -15.80 -3.08
#